data_AF-A0A4Y7SH67-F1
#
_entry.id   AF-A0A4Y7SH67-F1
#
_cell.length_a   1.000
_cell.length_b   1.000
_cell.length_c   1.000
_cell.angle_alpha   90.00
_cell.angle_beta   90.00
_cell.angle_gamma   90.00
#
_symmetry.space_group_name_H-M   'P 1'
#
loop_
_entity.id
_entity.type
_entity.pdbx_description
1 polymer ?
#
loop_
_entity_poly.entity_id
_entity_poly.type
_entity_poly.pdbx_seq_one_letter_code
_entity_poly.pdbx_strand_id
1 'polypeptide(L)'
;MCSNAKCPLHLKRQGMGKLPPKICSSCHAVTYCSEGCQATDWLALHWVECPELTRVYHEQRLAGRWTSWRTRRDQLIFLQVVANADFPDLPDLEKKQAAFVEQASATFPAQPTQAGTRPHYDPHLALTMVDLAMQRQLTLFLGLAVSDMNQSWWFDINGVWDRRIEACVRDMERNQDRVVLVEGRFSLDEKYAMWVFVKMEWNPDAPEKEKYRIVDHAFRLG
;
A
#
# COMPACT_ATOMS: atom_id res chain seq x y z
N MET A 1 -3.92 -10.61 7.10
CA MET A 1 -2.57 -10.15 6.72
C MET A 1 -1.97 -9.38 7.87
N CYS A 2 -0.69 -9.62 8.18
CA CYS A 2 0.00 -8.97 9.29
C CYS A 2 0.62 -7.65 8.81
N SER A 3 0.63 -6.61 9.62
CA SER A 3 1.27 -5.32 9.33
C SER A 3 2.78 -5.32 9.61
N ASN A 4 3.32 -6.38 10.24
CA ASN A 4 4.76 -6.54 10.36
C ASN A 4 5.34 -7.02 9.01
N ALA A 5 6.07 -6.15 8.32
CA ALA A 5 6.77 -6.44 7.07
C ALA A 5 7.70 -7.67 7.17
N LYS A 6 8.27 -7.91 8.35
CA LYS A 6 9.20 -9.02 8.65
C LYS A 6 8.51 -10.26 9.20
N CYS A 7 7.19 -10.38 9.05
CA CYS A 7 6.42 -11.51 9.56
C CYS A 7 6.93 -12.85 8.98
N PRO A 8 7.32 -13.84 9.80
CA PRO A 8 7.80 -15.13 9.30
C PRO A 8 6.74 -15.92 8.51
N LEU A 9 5.45 -15.68 8.75
CA LEU A 9 4.37 -16.29 7.96
C LEU A 9 4.32 -15.69 6.54
N HIS A 10 4.69 -14.42 6.38
CA HIS A 10 4.93 -13.87 5.04
C HIS A 10 6.13 -14.59 4.40
N LEU A 11 7.23 -14.81 5.13
CA LEU A 11 8.39 -15.49 4.55
C LEU A 11 8.12 -16.96 4.18
N LYS A 12 7.26 -17.65 4.95
CA LYS A 12 6.91 -19.07 4.73
C LYS A 12 5.69 -19.30 3.83
N ARG A 13 5.12 -18.24 3.23
CA ARG A 13 3.88 -18.30 2.41
C ARG A 13 2.70 -18.97 3.12
N GLN A 14 2.62 -18.82 4.44
CA GLN A 14 1.52 -19.38 5.24
C GLN A 14 0.49 -18.29 5.57
N GLY A 15 -0.79 -18.60 5.40
CA GLY A 15 -1.87 -17.74 5.88
C GLY A 15 -1.83 -17.59 7.40
N MET A 16 -2.50 -16.57 7.95
CA MET A 16 -2.56 -16.30 9.41
C MET A 16 -3.26 -17.39 10.25
N GLY A 17 -3.53 -18.58 9.70
CA GLY A 17 -4.37 -19.60 10.33
C GLY A 17 -5.82 -19.13 10.49
N LYS A 18 -6.63 -19.93 11.20
CA LYS A 18 -8.04 -19.60 11.50
C LYS A 18 -8.21 -18.59 12.65
N LEU A 19 -7.12 -18.15 13.28
CA LEU A 19 -7.20 -17.27 14.44
C LEU A 19 -7.45 -15.81 14.02
N PRO A 20 -8.30 -15.07 14.76
CA PRO A 20 -8.48 -13.65 14.51
C PRO A 20 -7.15 -12.91 14.73
N PRO A 21 -6.84 -11.87 13.92
CA PRO A 21 -5.62 -11.11 14.13
C PRO A 21 -5.66 -10.37 15.47
N LYS A 22 -4.48 -10.16 16.05
CA LYS A 22 -4.30 -9.21 17.15
C LYS A 22 -4.28 -7.80 16.58
N ILE A 23 -5.13 -6.92 17.07
CA ILE A 23 -5.20 -5.52 16.63
C ILE A 23 -4.54 -4.69 17.71
N CYS A 24 -3.75 -3.66 17.33
CA CYS A 24 -3.23 -2.73 18.33
C CYS A 24 -4.39 -2.11 19.11
N SER A 25 -4.36 -2.24 20.44
CA SER A 25 -5.44 -1.76 21.32
C SER A 25 -5.49 -0.24 21.47
N SER A 26 -4.45 0.47 21.04
CA SER A 26 -4.43 1.94 21.07
C SER A 26 -4.95 2.50 19.74
N CYS A 27 -4.24 2.25 18.63
CA CYS A 27 -4.57 2.90 17.37
C CYS A 27 -5.60 2.16 16.52
N HIS A 28 -5.86 0.87 16.79
CA HIS A 28 -6.70 -0.02 15.99
C HIS A 28 -6.33 -0.12 14.49
N ALA A 29 -5.23 0.50 14.06
CA ALA A 29 -4.91 0.73 12.66
C ALA A 29 -4.12 -0.44 12.03
N VAL A 30 -3.28 -1.09 12.83
CA VAL A 30 -2.40 -2.20 12.44
C VAL A 30 -2.84 -3.52 13.07
N THR A 31 -2.52 -4.61 12.37
CA THR A 31 -2.92 -5.96 12.77
C THR A 31 -1.76 -6.94 12.73
N TYR A 32 -1.75 -7.91 13.63
CA TYR A 32 -0.64 -8.83 13.84
C TYR A 32 -1.11 -10.27 13.97
N CYS A 33 -0.28 -11.20 13.50
CA CYS A 33 -0.53 -12.63 13.72
C CYS A 33 -0.13 -13.10 15.13
N SER A 34 0.73 -12.36 15.82
CA SER A 34 1.23 -12.69 17.14
C SER A 34 1.73 -11.44 17.87
N GLU A 35 1.91 -11.56 19.18
CA GLU A 35 2.58 -10.52 19.99
C GLU A 35 4.03 -10.32 19.56
N GLY A 36 4.72 -11.38 19.13
CA GLY A 36 6.07 -11.27 18.59
C GLY A 36 6.13 -10.39 17.34
N CYS A 37 5.15 -10.52 16.43
CA CYS A 37 5.07 -9.63 15.28
C CYS A 37 4.75 -8.18 15.67
N GLN A 38 3.91 -7.98 16.69
CA GLN A 38 3.66 -6.64 17.21
C GLN A 38 4.92 -6.03 17.82
N ALA A 39 5.67 -6.75 18.64
CA ALA A 39 6.90 -6.25 19.27
C ALA A 39 7.98 -5.87 18.24
N THR A 40 8.16 -6.69 17.21
CA THR A 40 9.13 -6.40 16.13
C THR A 40 8.74 -5.17 15.32
N ASP A 41 7.46 -5.07 14.91
CA ASP A 41 6.97 -3.90 14.18
C ASP A 41 6.92 -2.64 15.06
N TRP A 42 6.67 -2.81 16.36
CA TRP A 42 6.72 -1.74 17.35
C TRP A 42 8.11 -1.09 17.36
N LEU A 43 9.18 -1.86 17.48
CA LEU A 43 10.55 -1.32 17.47
C LEU A 43 10.95 -0.73 16.12
N ALA A 44 10.43 -1.26 15.02
CA ALA A 44 10.82 -0.83 13.68
C ALA A 44 10.14 0.47 13.26
N LEU A 45 8.81 0.56 13.40
CA LEU A 45 8.01 1.64 12.84
C LEU A 45 6.85 2.04 13.75
N HIS A 46 6.09 1.08 14.28
CA HIS A 46 4.78 1.39 14.85
C HIS A 46 4.84 2.23 16.13
N TRP A 47 5.91 2.18 16.93
CA TRP A 47 6.01 3.01 18.14
C TRP A 47 5.88 4.52 17.87
N VAL A 48 6.41 4.98 16.72
CA VAL A 48 6.35 6.41 16.34
C VAL A 48 5.05 6.76 15.61
N GLU A 49 4.45 5.78 14.93
CA GLU A 49 3.18 5.94 14.20
C GLU A 49 1.97 5.91 15.15
N CYS A 50 2.03 5.09 16.21
CA CYS A 50 0.90 4.76 17.06
C CYS A 50 0.19 5.97 17.68
N PRO A 51 0.88 6.98 18.27
CA PRO A 51 0.19 8.09 18.92
C PRO A 51 -0.74 8.85 17.97
N GLU A 52 -0.24 9.12 16.76
CA GLU A 52 -0.98 9.88 15.76
C GLU A 52 -2.04 9.02 15.07
N LEU A 53 -1.76 7.73 14.83
CA LEU A 53 -2.78 6.78 14.39
C LEU A 53 -3.92 6.63 15.42
N THR A 54 -3.63 6.75 16.71
CA THR A 54 -4.65 6.77 17.77
C THR A 54 -5.52 8.02 17.70
N ARG A 55 -4.93 9.21 17.45
CA ARG A 55 -5.71 10.43 17.19
C ARG A 55 -6.65 10.25 16.01
N VAL A 56 -6.11 9.78 14.88
CA VAL A 56 -6.86 9.50 13.65
C VAL A 56 -7.98 8.49 13.91
N TYR A 57 -7.70 7.43 14.66
CA TYR A 57 -8.71 6.44 15.04
C TYR A 57 -9.91 7.06 15.75
N HIS A 58 -9.66 7.87 16.78
CA HIS A 58 -10.74 8.51 17.53
C HIS A 58 -11.55 9.46 16.66
N GLU A 59 -10.90 10.30 15.85
CA GLU A 59 -11.57 11.24 14.96
C GLU A 59 -12.46 10.53 13.95
N GLN A 60 -11.95 9.49 13.28
CA GLN A 60 -12.70 8.78 12.26
C GLN A 60 -13.78 7.87 12.87
N ARG A 61 -13.56 7.35 14.08
CA ARG A 61 -14.60 6.60 14.81
C ARG A 61 -15.76 7.50 15.21
N LEU A 62 -15.48 8.70 15.74
CA LEU A 62 -16.51 9.68 16.09
C LEU A 62 -17.30 10.13 14.87
N ALA A 63 -16.62 10.26 13.73
CA ALA A 63 -17.26 10.64 12.48
C ALA A 63 -17.92 9.48 11.73
N GLY A 64 -17.96 8.26 12.29
CA GLY A 64 -18.60 7.09 11.68
C GLY A 64 -17.87 6.51 10.46
N ARG A 65 -16.64 6.94 10.17
CA ARG A 65 -15.86 6.54 8.98
C ARG A 65 -14.83 5.45 9.26
N TRP A 66 -14.71 4.99 10.51
CA TRP A 66 -13.75 3.94 10.83
C TRP A 66 -14.19 2.57 10.30
N THR A 67 -13.43 2.03 9.35
CA THR A 67 -13.72 0.71 8.77
C THR A 67 -13.35 -0.44 9.70
N SER A 68 -14.15 -1.51 9.61
CA SER A 68 -13.86 -2.74 10.32
C SER A 68 -12.60 -3.43 9.77
N TRP A 69 -11.97 -4.26 10.62
CA TRP A 69 -10.90 -5.16 10.17
C TRP A 69 -11.33 -6.05 8.98
N ARG A 70 -12.58 -6.53 8.97
CA ARG A 70 -13.07 -7.41 7.89
C ARG A 70 -13.07 -6.67 6.56
N THR A 71 -13.58 -5.44 6.54
CA THR A 71 -13.54 -4.56 5.36
C THR A 71 -12.12 -4.38 4.84
N ARG A 72 -11.18 -4.06 5.74
CA ARG A 72 -9.76 -3.90 5.41
C ARG A 72 -9.14 -5.17 4.83
N ARG A 73 -9.41 -6.32 5.44
CA ARG A 73 -8.97 -7.63 4.94
C ARG A 73 -9.52 -7.90 3.55
N ASP A 74 -10.80 -7.65 3.33
CA ASP A 74 -11.47 -7.92 2.06
C ASP A 74 -10.92 -7.01 0.94
N GLN A 75 -10.59 -5.75 1.25
CA GLN A 75 -9.88 -4.83 0.34
C GLN A 75 -8.49 -5.37 -0.06
N LEU A 76 -7.70 -5.89 0.90
CA LEU A 76 -6.40 -6.48 0.58
C LEU A 76 -6.53 -7.75 -0.26
N ILE A 77 -7.49 -8.63 0.08
CA ILE A 77 -7.78 -9.84 -0.71
C ILE A 77 -8.17 -9.44 -2.14
N PHE A 78 -9.02 -8.43 -2.27
CA PHE A 78 -9.44 -7.91 -3.57
C PHE A 78 -8.24 -7.43 -4.40
N LEU A 79 -7.35 -6.61 -3.84
CA LEU A 79 -6.15 -6.16 -4.56
C LEU A 79 -5.26 -7.31 -4.99
N GLN A 80 -5.08 -8.33 -4.14
CA GLN A 80 -4.31 -9.50 -4.50
C GLN A 80 -4.96 -10.30 -5.63
N VAL A 81 -6.30 -10.45 -5.61
CA VAL A 81 -7.04 -11.13 -6.68
C VAL A 81 -6.91 -10.37 -8.00
N VAL A 82 -7.10 -9.05 -8.00
CA VAL A 82 -6.94 -8.21 -9.20
C VAL A 82 -5.52 -8.30 -9.75
N ALA A 83 -4.50 -8.19 -8.89
CA ALA A 83 -3.11 -8.32 -9.34
C ALA A 83 -2.84 -9.67 -10.02
N ASN A 84 -3.38 -10.76 -9.47
CA ASN A 84 -3.19 -12.10 -10.03
C ASN A 84 -4.06 -12.41 -11.25
N ALA A 85 -5.14 -11.67 -11.46
CA ALA A 85 -6.03 -11.84 -12.60
C ALA A 85 -5.61 -10.97 -13.79
N ASP A 86 -5.20 -9.73 -13.52
CA ASP A 86 -5.12 -8.68 -14.54
C ASP A 86 -3.72 -8.12 -14.75
N PHE A 87 -2.78 -8.32 -13.81
CA PHE A 87 -1.41 -7.84 -14.02
C PHE A 87 -0.64 -8.80 -14.92
N PRO A 88 0.16 -8.29 -15.88
CA PRO A 88 1.13 -9.12 -16.59
C PRO A 88 2.21 -9.60 -15.63
N ASP A 89 3.08 -10.50 -16.10
CA ASP A 89 4.29 -10.87 -15.35
C ASP A 89 5.18 -9.64 -15.12
N LEU A 90 5.92 -9.65 -14.01
CA LEU A 90 6.63 -8.46 -13.53
C LEU A 90 7.56 -7.82 -14.57
N PRO A 91 8.37 -8.57 -15.35
CA PRO A 91 9.20 -7.96 -16.38
C PRO A 91 8.42 -7.21 -17.47
N ASP A 92 7.20 -7.65 -17.77
CA ASP A 92 6.34 -6.97 -18.76
C ASP A 92 5.53 -5.85 -18.11
N LEU A 93 5.21 -5.97 -16.83
CA LEU A 93 4.63 -4.88 -16.04
C LEU A 93 5.60 -3.70 -15.97
N GLU A 94 6.87 -3.95 -15.63
CA GLU A 94 7.92 -2.93 -15.56
C GLU A 94 8.09 -2.19 -16.88
N LYS A 95 8.14 -2.91 -18.01
CA LYS A 95 8.21 -2.28 -19.35
C LYS A 95 7.02 -1.38 -19.62
N LYS A 96 5.80 -1.83 -19.31
CA LYS A 96 4.58 -1.02 -19.48
C LYS A 96 4.62 0.20 -18.57
N GLN A 97 4.97 0.01 -17.30
CA GLN A 97 5.09 1.10 -16.33
C GLN A 97 6.09 2.17 -16.78
N ALA A 98 7.28 1.75 -17.22
CA ALA A 98 8.30 2.66 -17.75
C ALA A 98 7.79 3.47 -18.94
N ALA A 99 7.12 2.83 -19.90
CA ALA A 99 6.54 3.51 -21.06
C ALA A 99 5.47 4.55 -20.66
N PHE A 100 4.62 4.23 -19.68
CA PHE A 100 3.62 5.18 -19.18
C PHE A 100 4.24 6.35 -18.42
N VAL A 101 5.26 6.11 -17.59
CA VAL A 101 5.99 7.16 -16.86
C VAL A 101 6.68 8.11 -17.84
N GLU A 102 7.33 7.58 -18.88
CA GLU A 102 7.98 8.38 -19.93
C GLU A 102 6.95 9.24 -20.68
N GLN A 103 5.82 8.66 -21.06
CA GLN A 103 4.73 9.39 -21.73
C GLN A 103 4.14 10.49 -20.84
N ALA A 104 3.91 10.20 -19.56
CA ALA A 104 3.39 11.16 -18.59
C ALA A 104 4.36 12.34 -18.41
N SER A 105 5.65 12.05 -18.24
CA SER A 105 6.71 13.06 -18.09
C SER A 105 6.81 13.99 -19.30
N ALA A 106 6.56 13.48 -20.51
CA ALA A 106 6.53 14.28 -21.73
C ALA A 106 5.28 15.18 -21.83
N THR A 107 4.15 14.75 -21.23
CA THR A 107 2.87 15.46 -21.30
C THR A 107 2.71 16.50 -20.19
N PHE A 108 3.20 16.18 -18.99
CA PHE A 108 3.12 17.01 -17.79
C PHE A 108 4.52 17.16 -17.18
N PRO A 109 5.33 18.12 -17.64
CA PRO A 109 6.66 18.34 -17.08
C PRO A 109 6.54 18.64 -15.58
N ALA A 110 7.40 17.99 -14.79
CA ALA A 110 7.41 18.10 -13.34
C ALA A 110 7.38 19.57 -12.89
N GLN A 111 6.44 19.91 -12.01
CA GLN A 111 6.46 21.21 -11.36
C GLN A 111 7.65 21.29 -10.40
N PRO A 112 8.29 22.46 -10.23
CA PRO A 112 9.39 22.61 -9.30
C PRO A 112 8.94 22.17 -7.90
N THR A 113 9.68 21.22 -7.34
CA THR A 113 9.41 20.65 -6.03
C THR A 113 9.42 21.78 -5.01
N GLN A 114 8.34 21.95 -4.23
CA GLN A 114 8.43 22.83 -3.07
C GLN A 114 9.51 22.26 -2.14
N ALA A 115 10.59 23.01 -1.97
CA ALA A 115 11.71 22.61 -1.14
C ALA A 115 11.23 22.43 0.31
N GLY A 116 11.11 21.18 0.77
CA GLY A 116 10.73 20.86 2.14
C GLY A 116 10.64 19.35 2.40
N THR A 117 11.39 18.89 3.42
CA THR A 117 11.28 17.70 4.30
C THR A 117 10.76 16.34 3.81
N ARG A 118 10.20 16.18 2.61
CA ARG A 118 9.66 14.91 2.11
C ARG A 118 10.73 14.06 1.43
N PRO A 119 10.56 12.73 1.41
CA PRO A 119 11.48 11.85 0.70
C PRO A 119 11.46 12.15 -0.80
N HIS A 120 12.64 12.31 -1.38
CA HIS A 120 12.82 12.29 -2.82
C HIS A 120 12.95 10.83 -3.28
N TYR A 121 12.10 10.46 -4.23
CA TYR A 121 12.06 9.14 -4.86
C TYR A 121 12.59 9.22 -6.29
N ASP A 122 13.08 8.10 -6.81
CA ASP A 122 13.46 7.98 -8.21
C ASP A 122 12.23 8.29 -9.10
N PRO A 123 12.32 9.26 -10.04
CA PRO A 123 11.20 9.62 -10.92
C PRO A 123 10.79 8.49 -11.87
N HIS A 124 11.63 7.49 -12.07
CA HIS A 124 11.31 6.31 -12.89
C HIS A 124 10.64 5.20 -12.10
N LEU A 125 10.61 5.30 -10.76
CA LEU A 125 9.92 4.32 -9.94
C LEU A 125 8.41 4.50 -10.11
N ALA A 126 7.72 3.39 -10.42
CA ALA A 126 6.30 3.40 -10.70
C ALA A 126 5.52 2.51 -9.73
N LEU A 127 4.24 2.85 -9.54
CA LEU A 127 3.26 1.97 -8.91
C LEU A 127 2.08 1.73 -9.85
N THR A 128 1.34 0.66 -9.57
CA THR A 128 0.05 0.39 -10.22
C THR A 128 -1.10 0.84 -9.32
N MET A 129 -2.06 1.60 -9.86
CA MET A 129 -3.26 1.97 -9.10
C MET A 129 -4.48 1.17 -9.56
N VAL A 130 -5.22 0.67 -8.58
CA VAL A 130 -6.50 -0.02 -8.72
C VAL A 130 -7.58 0.88 -8.12
N ASP A 131 -8.34 1.57 -8.97
CA ASP A 131 -9.38 2.51 -8.54
C ASP A 131 -10.77 1.88 -8.69
N LEU A 132 -11.54 1.86 -7.59
CA LEU A 132 -12.97 1.53 -7.57
C LEU A 132 -13.83 2.69 -7.05
N ALA A 133 -13.20 3.79 -6.63
CA ALA A 133 -13.89 4.93 -6.05
C ALA A 133 -14.32 5.96 -7.11
N MET A 134 -13.45 6.32 -8.07
CA MET A 134 -13.71 7.45 -8.97
C MET A 134 -14.83 7.19 -9.97
N GLN A 135 -14.80 6.02 -10.60
CA GLN A 135 -15.66 5.71 -11.75
C GLN A 135 -16.74 4.67 -11.41
N ARG A 136 -16.82 4.22 -10.15
CA ARG A 136 -17.67 3.10 -9.70
C ARG A 136 -17.54 1.83 -10.57
N GLN A 137 -16.43 1.72 -11.29
CA GLN A 137 -16.00 0.59 -12.08
C GLN A 137 -14.52 0.35 -11.76
N LEU A 138 -14.07 -0.88 -11.99
CA LEU A 138 -12.66 -1.24 -11.82
C LEU A 138 -11.83 -0.56 -12.90
N THR A 139 -10.92 0.33 -12.50
CA THR A 139 -9.98 1.01 -13.38
C THR A 139 -8.55 0.74 -12.95
N LEU A 140 -7.71 0.32 -13.89
CA LEU A 140 -6.30 0.05 -13.67
C LEU A 140 -5.45 1.13 -14.34
N PHE A 141 -4.62 1.79 -13.54
CA PHE A 141 -3.59 2.71 -14.02
C PHE A 141 -2.23 2.05 -13.83
N LEU A 142 -1.64 1.59 -14.93
CA LEU A 142 -0.31 1.01 -14.94
C LEU A 142 0.70 2.16 -15.09
N GLY A 143 1.64 2.32 -14.16
CA GLY A 143 2.78 3.21 -14.37
C GLY A 143 2.59 4.63 -13.87
N LEU A 144 2.07 4.79 -12.64
CA LEU A 144 2.06 6.10 -11.99
C LEU A 144 3.40 6.33 -11.30
N ALA A 145 4.09 7.42 -11.62
CA ALA A 145 5.37 7.76 -11.00
C ALA A 145 5.18 8.00 -9.50
N VAL A 146 5.98 7.31 -8.68
CA VAL A 146 5.93 7.42 -7.22
C VAL A 146 6.26 8.85 -6.76
N SER A 147 7.15 9.54 -7.48
CA SER A 147 7.44 10.96 -7.25
C SER A 147 6.21 11.84 -7.38
N ASP A 148 5.39 11.60 -8.39
CA ASP A 148 4.22 12.41 -8.70
C ASP A 148 3.09 12.10 -7.72
N MET A 149 2.90 10.83 -7.39
CA MET A 149 2.01 10.37 -6.33
C MET A 149 2.35 11.05 -5.00
N ASN A 150 3.64 11.10 -4.64
CA ASN A 150 4.13 11.70 -3.41
C ASN A 150 3.87 13.22 -3.34
N GLN A 151 3.97 13.92 -4.47
CA GLN A 151 3.82 15.37 -4.57
C GLN A 151 2.36 15.82 -4.75
N SER A 152 1.50 14.97 -5.31
CA SER A 152 0.09 15.29 -5.58
C SER A 152 -0.84 14.67 -4.54
N TRP A 153 -1.17 13.39 -4.68
CA TRP A 153 -2.24 12.77 -3.89
C TRP A 153 -1.80 12.40 -2.48
N TRP A 154 -0.57 11.93 -2.29
CA TRP A 154 -0.08 11.66 -0.93
C TRP A 154 0.17 12.95 -0.14
N PHE A 155 0.07 14.13 -0.75
CA PHE A 155 0.05 15.39 -0.03
C PHE A 155 -1.23 15.54 0.82
N ASP A 156 -2.37 15.22 0.22
CA ASP A 156 -3.69 15.38 0.83
C ASP A 156 -4.09 14.19 1.74
N ILE A 157 -3.40 13.06 1.59
CA ILE A 157 -3.63 11.86 2.40
C ILE A 157 -2.82 11.97 3.71
N ASN A 158 -3.43 11.53 4.83
CA ASN A 158 -2.78 11.54 6.13
C ASN A 158 -1.34 10.96 6.12
N GLY A 159 -0.34 11.82 6.32
CA GLY A 159 1.11 11.52 6.23
C GLY A 159 1.68 10.67 7.38
N VAL A 160 0.85 10.22 8.32
CA VAL A 160 1.29 9.34 9.43
C VAL A 160 1.94 8.04 8.95
N TRP A 161 1.58 7.61 7.75
CA TRP A 161 2.09 6.39 7.13
C TRP A 161 3.35 6.61 6.30
N ASP A 162 3.85 7.85 6.20
CA ASP A 162 4.96 8.20 5.28
C ASP A 162 6.21 7.37 5.55
N ARG A 163 6.54 7.09 6.81
CA ARG A 163 7.71 6.26 7.15
C ARG A 163 7.58 4.81 6.68
N ARG A 164 6.38 4.24 6.82
CA ARG A 164 6.09 2.87 6.36
C ARG A 164 6.05 2.79 4.84
N ILE A 165 5.49 3.80 4.19
CA ILE A 165 5.47 3.91 2.73
C ILE A 165 6.88 4.08 2.21
N GLU A 166 7.66 4.99 2.78
CA GLU A 166 9.06 5.18 2.42
C GLU A 166 9.83 3.87 2.58
N ALA A 167 9.66 3.14 3.70
CA ALA A 167 10.29 1.83 3.87
C ALA A 167 9.90 0.82 2.77
N CYS A 168 8.63 0.82 2.33
CA CYS A 168 8.20 -0.02 1.21
C CYS A 168 8.83 0.41 -0.12
N VAL A 169 8.88 1.71 -0.38
CA VAL A 169 9.46 2.28 -1.60
C VAL A 169 10.96 1.98 -1.67
N ARG A 170 11.71 2.21 -0.60
CA ARG A 170 13.14 1.89 -0.49
C ARG A 170 13.43 0.40 -0.64
N ASP A 171 12.51 -0.46 -0.21
CA ASP A 171 12.63 -1.91 -0.40
C ASP A 171 12.37 -2.32 -1.85
N MET A 172 11.39 -1.70 -2.52
CA MET A 172 11.17 -1.88 -3.96
C MET A 172 12.39 -1.43 -4.76
N GLU A 173 12.97 -0.26 -4.46
CA GLU A 173 14.18 0.25 -5.13
C GLU A 173 15.34 -0.76 -5.12
N ARG A 174 15.45 -1.58 -4.07
CA ARG A 174 16.50 -2.59 -3.91
C ARG A 174 16.16 -3.95 -4.52
N ASN A 175 14.88 -4.22 -4.78
CA ASN A 175 14.37 -5.54 -5.17
C ASN A 175 13.36 -5.42 -6.32
N GLN A 176 13.64 -4.56 -7.31
CA GLN A 176 12.70 -4.23 -8.40
C GLN A 176 12.26 -5.48 -9.16
N ASP A 177 13.16 -6.44 -9.36
CA ASP A 177 12.93 -7.72 -10.04
C ASP A 177 11.96 -8.68 -9.32
N ARG A 178 11.54 -8.34 -8.10
CA ARG A 178 10.68 -9.19 -7.26
C ARG A 178 9.55 -8.45 -6.56
N VAL A 179 9.52 -7.13 -6.60
CA VAL A 179 8.60 -6.32 -5.80
C VAL A 179 7.85 -5.35 -6.69
N VAL A 180 6.53 -5.30 -6.50
CA VAL A 180 5.66 -4.29 -7.10
C VAL A 180 4.91 -3.52 -6.01
N LEU A 181 4.76 -2.22 -6.22
CA LEU A 181 3.92 -1.35 -5.41
C LEU A 181 2.56 -1.18 -6.07
N VAL A 182 1.51 -1.29 -5.25
CA VAL A 182 0.13 -1.14 -5.70
C VAL A 182 -0.63 -0.21 -4.76
N GLU A 183 -1.41 0.69 -5.33
CA GLU A 183 -2.33 1.55 -4.58
C GLU A 183 -3.77 1.15 -4.90
N GLY A 184 -4.54 0.77 -3.89
CA GLY A 184 -5.99 0.57 -4.02
C GLY A 184 -6.76 1.79 -3.57
N ARG A 185 -7.78 2.22 -4.32
CA ARG A 185 -8.69 3.30 -3.92
C ARG A 185 -10.14 2.82 -3.85
N PHE A 186 -10.70 2.82 -2.65
CA PHE A 186 -12.05 2.30 -2.37
C PHE A 186 -12.93 3.40 -1.80
N SER A 187 -14.11 3.66 -2.40
CA SER A 187 -15.05 4.65 -1.86
C SER A 187 -15.55 4.21 -0.49
N LEU A 188 -15.57 5.13 0.46
CA LEU A 188 -16.22 4.97 1.76
C LEU A 188 -17.56 5.70 1.79
N ASP A 189 -17.56 6.93 1.30
CA ASP A 189 -18.76 7.74 1.05
C ASP A 189 -18.53 8.65 -0.17
N GLU A 190 -19.39 9.66 -0.35
CA GLU A 190 -19.33 10.61 -1.47
C GLU A 190 -18.09 11.52 -1.45
N LYS A 191 -17.44 11.69 -0.29
CA LYS A 191 -16.32 12.61 -0.08
C LYS A 191 -15.02 11.90 0.24
N TYR A 192 -15.07 10.73 0.87
CA TYR A 192 -13.89 10.05 1.38
C TYR A 192 -13.65 8.70 0.70
N ALA A 193 -12.38 8.37 0.55
CA ALA A 193 -11.91 7.08 0.06
C ALA A 193 -10.89 6.46 1.03
N MET A 194 -10.93 5.13 1.12
CA MET A 194 -9.85 4.36 1.71
C MET A 194 -8.78 4.14 0.63
N TRP A 195 -7.60 4.65 0.88
CA TRP A 195 -6.39 4.40 0.12
C TRP A 195 -5.62 3.27 0.78
N VAL A 196 -5.31 2.23 0.01
CA VAL A 196 -4.68 1.00 0.49
C VAL A 196 -3.39 0.82 -0.29
N PHE A 197 -2.30 1.27 0.31
CA PHE A 197 -0.96 1.07 -0.23
C PHE A 197 -0.52 -0.35 0.11
N VAL A 198 -0.09 -1.13 -0.88
CA VAL A 198 0.41 -2.49 -0.66
C VAL A 198 1.72 -2.70 -1.41
N LYS A 199 2.61 -3.45 -0.77
CA LYS A 199 3.80 -4.01 -1.40
C LYS A 199 3.53 -5.49 -1.67
N MET A 200 3.71 -5.91 -2.92
CA MET A 200 3.55 -7.31 -3.31
C MET A 200 4.89 -7.89 -3.75
N GLU A 201 5.16 -9.12 -3.32
CA GLU A 201 6.23 -9.96 -3.85
C GLU A 201 5.71 -10.75 -5.05
N TRP A 202 6.47 -10.75 -6.14
CA TRP A 202 6.25 -11.55 -7.32
C TRP A 202 7.08 -12.84 -7.27
N ASN A 203 6.47 -13.96 -7.66
CA ASN A 203 7.14 -15.25 -7.79
C ASN A 203 6.82 -15.88 -9.16
N PRO A 204 7.79 -15.97 -10.09
CA PRO A 204 7.56 -16.58 -11.41
C PRO A 204 7.18 -18.07 -11.31
N ASP A 205 7.70 -18.76 -10.29
CA ASP A 205 7.49 -20.20 -10.10
C ASP A 205 6.18 -20.53 -9.35
N ALA A 206 5.37 -19.53 -9.00
CA ALA A 206 4.07 -19.78 -8.37
C ALA A 206 3.05 -20.29 -9.42
N PRO A 207 2.02 -21.02 -8.98
CA PRO A 207 0.89 -21.35 -9.84
C PRO A 207 0.29 -20.10 -10.51
N GLU A 208 -0.30 -20.31 -11.69
CA GLU A 208 -1.06 -19.27 -12.37
C GLU A 208 -2.14 -18.70 -11.42
N LYS A 209 -2.28 -17.37 -11.38
CA LYS A 209 -3.11 -16.61 -10.43
C LYS A 209 -2.64 -16.60 -8.96
N GLU A 210 -1.42 -17.02 -8.69
CA GLU A 210 -0.79 -16.92 -7.36
C GLU A 210 0.60 -16.26 -7.40
N LYS A 211 0.95 -15.63 -8.52
CA LYS A 211 2.25 -14.99 -8.77
C LYS A 211 2.50 -13.76 -7.90
N TYR A 212 1.46 -12.99 -7.56
CA TYR A 212 1.57 -11.78 -6.75
C TYR A 212 1.05 -11.98 -5.34
N ARG A 213 1.82 -11.54 -4.35
CA ARG A 213 1.46 -11.72 -2.94
C ARG A 213 1.76 -10.53 -2.08
N ILE A 214 0.76 -10.05 -1.36
CA ILE A 214 0.91 -8.95 -0.41
C ILE A 214 1.85 -9.38 0.73
N VAL A 215 2.91 -8.60 0.93
CA VAL A 215 3.90 -8.78 1.99
C VAL A 215 3.96 -7.60 2.95
N ASP A 216 3.42 -6.44 2.56
CA ASP A 216 3.27 -5.26 3.42
C ASP A 216 2.08 -4.40 2.96
N HIS A 217 1.52 -3.59 3.86
CA HIS A 217 0.38 -2.72 3.56
C HIS A 217 0.21 -1.57 4.57
N ALA A 218 -0.43 -0.49 4.10
CA ALA A 218 -0.88 0.64 4.92
C ALA A 218 -2.27 1.11 4.49
N PHE A 219 -3.14 1.41 5.47
CA PHE A 219 -4.48 1.94 5.24
C PHE A 219 -4.53 3.42 5.56
N ARG A 220 -4.83 4.24 4.57
CA ARG A 220 -4.84 5.69 4.68
C ARG A 220 -6.20 6.22 4.28
N LEU A 221 -6.78 7.05 5.15
CA LEU A 221 -8.01 7.75 4.81
C LEU A 221 -7.65 9.06 4.10
N GLY A 222 -8.31 9.32 2.98
CA GLY A 222 -8.23 10.56 2.22
C GLY A 222 -9.55 10.88 1.53
#